data_AF-A0A836RWN3-F1
#
_entry.id   AF-A0A836RWN3-F1
#
_cell.length_a   1.000
_cell.length_b   1.000
_cell.length_c   1.000
_cell.angle_alpha   90.00
_cell.angle_beta   90.00
_cell.angle_gamma   90.00
#
_symmetry.space_group_name_H-M   'P 1'
#
loop_
_entity.id
_entity.type
_entity.pdbx_description
1 polymer ?
#
loop_
_entity_poly.entity_id
_entity_poly.type
_entity_poly.pdbx_seq_one_letter_code
_entity_poly.pdbx_strand_id
1 'polypeptide(L)'
;MSELRDFMREYAASIYRLASGFLEARRRLIATLEGRELAELVDDEHTVEMLLGGFKPERRGQRYPPRSLARFYRDVVGIYIQQPERLAARLRDGLPLSIASRGIRVAASKTRPASQIEALRDAARELLESLGTNASEPQEVDTNDPMWAPELIRQLLSAIVDAIPPYSRKALVLYSAWSITATLLEKIAGKDERRELEELGLEEYIRFFGAD
;
A
#
# COMPACT_ATOMS: atom_id res chain seq x y z
N MET A 1 34.19 10.59 -2.26
CA MET A 1 33.32 10.40 -3.45
C MET A 1 32.94 8.93 -3.69
N SER A 2 33.73 7.92 -3.29
CA SER A 2 33.32 6.51 -3.44
C SER A 2 32.19 6.11 -2.48
N GLU A 3 32.24 6.51 -1.21
CA GLU A 3 31.23 6.12 -0.20
C GLU A 3 29.79 6.52 -0.55
N LEU A 4 29.57 7.74 -1.06
CA LEU A 4 28.24 8.18 -1.52
C LEU A 4 27.78 7.36 -2.73
N ARG A 5 28.69 7.05 -3.65
CA ARG A 5 28.39 6.27 -4.85
C ARG A 5 28.02 4.83 -4.49
N ASP A 6 28.75 4.24 -3.55
CA ASP A 6 28.50 2.89 -3.07
C ASP A 6 27.20 2.82 -2.26
N PHE A 7 26.92 3.82 -1.40
CA PHE A 7 25.62 3.96 -0.73
C PHE A 7 24.45 4.06 -1.72
N MET A 8 24.56 4.93 -2.73
CA MET A 8 23.51 5.10 -3.75
C MET A 8 23.32 3.82 -4.57
N ARG A 9 24.39 3.07 -4.84
CA ARG A 9 24.33 1.78 -5.51
C ARG A 9 23.58 0.74 -4.66
N GLU A 10 23.96 0.59 -3.39
CA GLU A 10 23.32 -0.36 -2.46
C GLU A 10 21.84 -0.04 -2.25
N TYR A 11 21.52 1.25 -2.08
CA TYR A 11 20.15 1.71 -1.98
C TYR A 11 19.33 1.37 -3.22
N ALA A 12 19.81 1.77 -4.40
CA ALA A 12 19.11 1.52 -5.65
C ALA A 12 18.94 0.02 -5.92
N ALA A 13 19.97 -0.79 -5.65
CA ALA A 13 19.90 -2.24 -5.75
C ALA A 13 18.83 -2.83 -4.82
N SER A 14 18.77 -2.37 -3.57
CA SER A 14 17.78 -2.82 -2.59
C SER A 14 16.36 -2.50 -3.06
N ILE A 15 16.08 -1.24 -3.43
CA ILE A 15 14.77 -0.82 -3.93
C ILE A 15 14.37 -1.59 -5.19
N TYR A 16 15.29 -1.71 -6.15
CA TYR A 16 15.04 -2.43 -7.40
C TYR A 16 14.66 -3.89 -7.12
N ARG A 17 15.43 -4.58 -6.28
CA ARG A 17 15.21 -6.00 -5.94
C ARG A 17 13.86 -6.23 -5.27
N LEU A 18 13.51 -5.41 -4.28
CA LEU A 18 12.25 -5.50 -3.54
C LEU A 18 11.05 -5.18 -4.45
N ALA A 19 11.13 -4.09 -5.22
CA ALA A 19 10.05 -3.65 -6.11
C ALA A 19 9.83 -4.64 -7.26
N SER A 20 10.90 -5.18 -7.84
CA SER A 20 10.82 -6.19 -8.90
C SER A 20 10.22 -7.49 -8.36
N GLY A 21 10.70 -7.97 -7.20
CA GLY A 21 10.17 -9.17 -6.55
C GLY A 21 8.66 -9.06 -6.27
N PHE A 22 8.20 -7.90 -5.77
CA PHE A 22 6.77 -7.64 -5.57
C PHE A 22 5.98 -7.69 -6.88
N LEU A 23 6.46 -7.04 -7.93
CA LEU A 23 5.75 -6.96 -9.22
C LEU A 23 5.70 -8.31 -9.94
N GLU A 24 6.75 -9.11 -9.84
CA GLU A 24 6.80 -10.47 -10.38
C GLU A 24 5.90 -11.43 -9.60
N ALA A 25 5.94 -11.38 -8.26
CA ALA A 25 5.01 -12.13 -7.41
C ALA A 25 3.55 -11.78 -7.73
N ARG A 26 3.24 -10.49 -7.85
CA ARG A 26 1.93 -10.00 -8.27
C ARG A 26 1.53 -10.54 -9.65
N ARG A 27 2.43 -10.51 -10.63
CA ARG A 27 2.14 -11.01 -11.99
C ARG A 27 1.85 -12.51 -11.98
N ARG A 28 2.64 -13.30 -11.26
CA ARG A 28 2.41 -14.74 -11.09
C ARG A 28 1.06 -15.01 -10.44
N LEU A 29 0.75 -14.29 -9.35
CA LEU A 29 -0.51 -14.45 -8.63
C LEU A 29 -1.73 -14.10 -9.50
N ILE A 30 -1.66 -13.03 -10.30
CA ILE A 30 -2.71 -12.68 -11.27
C ILE A 30 -2.90 -13.79 -12.31
N ALA A 31 -1.81 -14.28 -12.90
CA ALA A 31 -1.88 -15.36 -13.89
C ALA A 31 -2.51 -16.65 -13.32
N THR A 32 -2.31 -16.92 -12.03
CA THR A 32 -2.87 -18.10 -11.36
C THR A 32 -4.34 -17.92 -10.95
N LEU A 33 -4.75 -16.71 -10.56
CA LEU A 33 -6.05 -16.49 -9.90
C LEU A 33 -7.10 -15.80 -10.78
N GLU A 34 -6.70 -14.90 -11.68
CA GLU A 34 -7.65 -14.07 -12.42
C GLU A 34 -8.63 -14.90 -13.27
N GLY A 35 -9.92 -14.58 -13.17
CA GLY A 35 -10.98 -15.25 -13.92
C GLY A 35 -11.45 -16.59 -13.33
N ARG A 36 -10.67 -17.18 -12.42
CA ARG A 36 -11.06 -18.42 -11.72
C ARG A 36 -12.21 -18.18 -10.76
N GLU A 37 -13.01 -19.23 -10.58
CA GLU A 37 -14.10 -19.22 -9.62
C GLU A 37 -13.56 -19.44 -8.20
N LEU A 38 -14.04 -18.65 -7.24
CA LEU A 38 -13.64 -18.79 -5.84
C LEU A 38 -13.92 -20.20 -5.30
N ALA A 39 -14.96 -20.87 -5.81
CA ALA A 39 -15.29 -22.25 -5.47
C ALA A 39 -14.18 -23.26 -5.79
N GLU A 40 -13.36 -23.01 -6.83
CA GLU A 40 -12.21 -23.84 -7.21
C GLU A 40 -10.98 -23.60 -6.34
N LEU A 41 -10.99 -22.51 -5.56
CA LEU A 41 -9.87 -22.06 -4.76
C LEU A 41 -10.10 -22.30 -3.27
N VAL A 42 -11.26 -22.81 -2.87
CA VAL A 42 -11.64 -22.99 -1.45
C VAL A 42 -10.74 -23.98 -0.73
N ASP A 43 -10.16 -24.93 -1.46
CA ASP A 43 -9.27 -25.96 -0.92
C ASP A 43 -7.83 -25.44 -0.72
N ASP A 44 -7.48 -24.29 -1.28
CA ASP A 44 -6.21 -23.61 -1.06
C ASP A 44 -6.36 -22.58 0.06
N GLU A 45 -5.98 -23.00 1.28
CA GLU A 45 -6.07 -22.16 2.48
C GLU A 45 -5.34 -20.83 2.33
N HIS A 46 -4.19 -20.81 1.66
CA HIS A 46 -3.39 -19.60 1.48
C HIS A 46 -4.09 -18.61 0.55
N THR A 47 -4.63 -19.09 -0.57
CA THR A 47 -5.41 -18.27 -1.49
C THR A 47 -6.69 -17.75 -0.84
N VAL A 48 -7.39 -18.59 -0.07
CA VAL A 48 -8.57 -18.18 0.70
C VAL A 48 -8.22 -17.11 1.71
N GLU A 49 -7.11 -17.25 2.44
CA GLU A 49 -6.65 -16.26 3.40
C GLU A 49 -6.27 -14.93 2.73
N MET A 50 -5.61 -14.95 1.57
CA MET A 50 -5.33 -13.73 0.81
C MET A 50 -6.61 -13.01 0.36
N LEU A 51 -7.61 -13.74 -0.13
CA LEU A 51 -8.83 -13.18 -0.72
C LEU A 51 -9.92 -12.83 0.30
N LEU A 52 -9.99 -13.56 1.42
CA LEU A 52 -11.04 -13.49 2.43
C LEU A 52 -10.51 -13.26 3.85
N GLY A 53 -9.18 -13.12 4.05
CA GLY A 53 -8.58 -12.90 5.35
C GLY A 53 -9.14 -11.67 6.06
N GLY A 54 -9.79 -11.89 7.21
CA GLY A 54 -10.49 -10.85 7.97
C GLY A 54 -11.83 -10.40 7.37
N PHE A 55 -12.39 -11.13 6.40
CA PHE A 55 -13.72 -10.87 5.85
C PHE A 55 -14.81 -11.13 6.92
N LYS A 56 -15.74 -10.18 7.08
CA LYS A 56 -16.84 -10.29 8.05
C LYS A 56 -18.19 -10.09 7.36
N PRO A 57 -19.03 -11.12 7.26
CA PRO A 57 -20.30 -11.04 6.55
C PRO A 57 -21.38 -10.24 7.29
N GLU A 58 -21.17 -9.90 8.56
CA GLU A 58 -22.16 -9.31 9.47
C GLU A 58 -22.39 -7.80 9.30
N ARG A 59 -21.43 -7.05 8.73
CA ARG A 59 -21.54 -5.58 8.60
C ARG A 59 -22.16 -5.18 7.26
N ARG A 60 -23.39 -4.66 7.28
CA ARG A 60 -24.00 -4.00 6.10
C ARG A 60 -23.08 -2.87 5.63
N GLY A 61 -22.73 -2.87 4.34
CA GLY A 61 -22.01 -1.78 3.67
C GLY A 61 -20.48 -1.81 3.70
N GLN A 62 -19.84 -2.53 4.62
CA GLN A 62 -18.37 -2.72 4.62
C GLN A 62 -18.00 -4.13 4.17
N ARG A 63 -17.82 -4.27 2.85
CA ARG A 63 -17.46 -5.52 2.15
C ARG A 63 -16.14 -6.13 2.64
N TYR A 64 -15.21 -5.29 3.13
CA TYR A 64 -14.00 -5.71 3.82
C TYR A 64 -13.73 -4.79 5.02
N PRO A 65 -13.56 -5.35 6.23
CA PRO A 65 -13.23 -4.54 7.41
C PRO A 65 -11.95 -3.72 7.22
N PRO A 66 -11.83 -2.54 7.87
CA PRO A 66 -10.55 -1.86 8.00
C PRO A 66 -9.49 -2.81 8.57
N ARG A 67 -8.27 -2.77 8.02
CA ARG A 67 -7.13 -3.64 8.42
C ARG A 67 -7.29 -5.14 8.13
N SER A 68 -8.27 -5.54 7.31
CA SER A 68 -8.34 -6.92 6.81
C SER A 68 -7.29 -7.18 5.73
N LEU A 69 -6.76 -8.39 5.68
CA LEU A 69 -5.79 -8.82 4.67
C LEU A 69 -6.41 -8.77 3.27
N ALA A 70 -7.64 -9.23 3.13
CA ALA A 70 -8.39 -9.17 1.89
C ALA A 70 -8.53 -7.75 1.33
N ARG A 71 -8.69 -6.74 2.20
CA ARG A 71 -8.69 -5.33 1.79
C ARG A 71 -7.32 -4.89 1.28
N PHE A 72 -6.24 -5.32 1.93
CA PHE A 72 -4.89 -5.03 1.47
C PHE A 72 -4.63 -5.62 0.10
N TYR A 73 -5.00 -6.89 -0.13
CA TYR A 73 -4.88 -7.52 -1.45
C TYR A 73 -5.71 -6.81 -2.52
N ARG A 74 -6.91 -6.36 -2.20
CA ARG A 74 -7.72 -5.55 -3.13
C ARG A 74 -7.09 -4.18 -3.43
N ASP A 75 -6.74 -3.43 -2.39
CA ASP A 75 -6.38 -2.00 -2.51
C ASP A 75 -4.92 -1.80 -2.97
N VAL A 76 -4.02 -2.69 -2.55
CA VAL A 76 -2.56 -2.60 -2.82
C VAL A 76 -2.17 -3.53 -3.96
N VAL A 77 -2.45 -4.83 -3.85
CA VAL A 77 -2.07 -5.81 -4.86
C VAL A 77 -2.99 -5.74 -6.08
N GLY A 78 -4.26 -5.41 -5.88
CA GLY A 78 -5.26 -5.32 -6.93
C GLY A 78 -5.96 -6.63 -7.27
N ILE A 79 -5.95 -7.62 -6.37
CA ILE A 79 -6.60 -8.92 -6.55
C ILE A 79 -7.76 -9.04 -5.56
N TYR A 80 -8.94 -9.38 -6.07
CA TYR A 80 -10.17 -9.36 -5.27
C TYR A 80 -11.28 -10.22 -5.87
N ILE A 81 -12.34 -10.49 -5.11
CA ILE A 81 -13.55 -11.16 -5.61
C ILE A 81 -14.56 -10.15 -6.14
N GLN A 82 -15.21 -10.44 -7.28
CA GLN A 82 -16.10 -9.47 -7.95
C GLN A 82 -17.43 -9.21 -7.22
N GLN A 83 -17.92 -10.18 -6.44
CA GLN A 83 -19.24 -10.10 -5.80
C GLN A 83 -19.18 -10.37 -4.27
N PRO A 84 -18.42 -9.58 -3.49
CA PRO A 84 -18.25 -9.84 -2.05
C PRO A 84 -19.56 -9.78 -1.26
N GLU A 85 -20.55 -9.01 -1.72
CA GLU A 85 -21.87 -8.88 -1.07
C GLU A 85 -22.70 -10.13 -1.27
N ARG A 86 -22.60 -10.73 -2.45
CA ARG A 86 -23.28 -11.99 -2.76
C ARG A 86 -22.70 -13.11 -1.90
N LEU A 87 -21.38 -13.14 -1.74
CA LEU A 87 -20.71 -14.03 -0.80
C LEU A 87 -21.20 -13.79 0.63
N ALA A 88 -21.19 -12.54 1.10
CA ALA A 88 -21.64 -12.18 2.45
C ALA A 88 -23.11 -12.52 2.71
N ALA A 89 -23.99 -12.36 1.72
CA ALA A 89 -25.40 -12.76 1.83
C ALA A 89 -25.53 -14.27 2.01
N ARG A 90 -24.90 -15.05 1.12
CA ARG A 90 -24.95 -16.52 1.18
C ARG A 90 -24.36 -17.10 2.46
N LEU A 91 -23.26 -16.53 2.95
CA LEU A 91 -22.67 -16.93 4.22
C LEU A 91 -23.58 -16.57 5.41
N ARG A 92 -24.28 -15.43 5.37
CA ARG A 92 -25.30 -15.09 6.38
C ARG A 92 -26.50 -16.03 6.36
N ASP A 93 -26.86 -16.54 5.18
CA ASP A 93 -27.91 -17.55 5.02
C ASP A 93 -27.47 -18.94 5.51
N GLY A 94 -26.26 -19.07 6.07
CA GLY A 94 -25.73 -20.32 6.64
C GLY A 94 -25.16 -21.29 5.60
N LEU A 95 -24.98 -20.86 4.34
CA LEU A 95 -24.38 -21.71 3.32
C LEU A 95 -22.88 -21.90 3.59
N PRO A 96 -22.35 -23.13 3.43
CA PRO A 96 -20.92 -23.37 3.55
C PRO A 96 -20.15 -22.63 2.46
N LEU A 97 -18.89 -22.27 2.72
CA LEU A 97 -18.06 -21.48 1.82
C LEU A 97 -17.96 -22.08 0.40
N SER A 98 -17.88 -23.41 0.29
CA SER A 98 -17.85 -24.15 -0.98
C SER A 98 -19.09 -23.96 -1.85
N ILE A 99 -20.25 -23.68 -1.25
CA ILE A 99 -21.49 -23.37 -1.96
C ILE A 99 -21.64 -21.86 -2.13
N ALA A 100 -21.29 -21.09 -1.10
CA ALA A 100 -21.45 -19.64 -1.09
C ALA A 100 -20.59 -18.94 -2.18
N SER A 101 -19.42 -19.52 -2.46
CA SER A 101 -18.44 -19.06 -3.47
C SER A 101 -18.85 -19.33 -4.92
N ARG A 102 -19.88 -20.13 -5.18
CA ARG A 102 -20.26 -20.51 -6.55
C ARG A 102 -20.69 -19.34 -7.42
N GLY A 103 -20.14 -19.23 -8.61
CA GLY A 103 -20.34 -18.15 -9.56
C GLY A 103 -19.74 -16.80 -9.13
N ILE A 104 -18.84 -16.80 -8.13
CA ILE A 104 -18.07 -15.61 -7.72
C ILE A 104 -16.66 -15.79 -8.25
N ARG A 105 -16.23 -14.88 -9.13
CA ARG A 105 -14.90 -14.94 -9.75
C ARG A 105 -13.92 -14.00 -9.06
N VAL A 106 -12.65 -14.37 -9.15
CA VAL A 106 -11.53 -13.50 -8.82
C VAL A 106 -11.25 -12.57 -10.00
N ALA A 107 -10.98 -11.31 -9.72
CA ALA A 107 -10.60 -10.30 -10.68
C ALA A 107 -9.28 -9.65 -10.25
N ALA A 108 -8.56 -9.14 -11.25
CA ALA A 108 -7.39 -8.30 -11.04
C ALA A 108 -7.64 -6.88 -11.57
N SER A 109 -6.94 -5.92 -10.99
CA SER A 109 -6.91 -4.53 -11.47
C SER A 109 -5.55 -3.90 -11.20
N LYS A 110 -5.15 -2.95 -12.05
CA LYS A 110 -3.98 -2.10 -11.76
C LYS A 110 -4.37 -1.10 -10.68
N THR A 111 -3.65 -1.10 -9.56
CA THR A 111 -3.87 -0.19 -8.44
C THR A 111 -2.88 0.96 -8.49
N ARG A 112 -3.21 2.07 -7.80
CA ARG A 112 -2.29 3.19 -7.65
C ARG A 112 -0.99 2.77 -6.93
N PRO A 113 -1.03 2.01 -5.80
CA PRO A 113 0.19 1.49 -5.18
C PRO A 113 1.05 0.63 -6.12
N ALA A 114 0.46 -0.30 -6.88
CA ALA A 114 1.22 -1.12 -7.83
C ALA A 114 1.91 -0.25 -8.91
N SER A 115 1.24 0.80 -9.37
CA SER A 115 1.82 1.76 -10.32
C SER A 115 2.96 2.57 -9.71
N GLN A 116 2.87 2.93 -8.43
CA GLN A 116 3.95 3.64 -7.72
C GLN A 116 5.17 2.73 -7.50
N ILE A 117 4.96 1.45 -7.20
CA ILE A 117 6.04 0.46 -7.08
C ILE A 117 6.73 0.23 -8.42
N GLU A 118 5.97 0.22 -9.52
CA GLU A 118 6.50 0.17 -10.89
C GLU A 118 7.41 1.37 -11.19
N ALA A 119 6.96 2.59 -10.86
CA ALA A 119 7.78 3.79 -11.01
C ALA A 119 9.05 3.77 -10.13
N LEU A 120 8.95 3.27 -8.89
CA LEU A 120 10.11 3.12 -8.00
C LEU A 120 11.15 2.15 -8.56
N ARG A 121 10.70 1.01 -9.10
CA ARG A 121 11.57 0.04 -9.77
C ARG A 121 12.31 0.71 -10.93
N ASP A 122 11.58 1.42 -11.79
CA ASP A 122 12.15 2.02 -12.99
C ASP A 122 13.17 3.12 -12.63
N ALA A 123 12.86 3.98 -11.65
CA ALA A 123 13.80 4.97 -11.15
C ALA A 123 15.05 4.35 -10.51
N ALA A 124 14.89 3.25 -9.76
CA ALA A 124 16.01 2.53 -9.16
C ALA A 124 16.91 1.88 -10.24
N ARG A 125 16.31 1.34 -11.32
CA ARG A 125 17.04 0.80 -12.47
C ARG A 125 17.85 1.89 -13.17
N GLU A 126 17.22 3.02 -13.49
CA GLU A 126 17.88 4.16 -14.15
C GLU A 126 19.06 4.68 -13.31
N LEU A 127 18.90 4.72 -11.98
CA LEU A 127 19.97 5.09 -11.07
C LEU A 127 21.13 4.08 -11.12
N LEU A 128 20.87 2.77 -11.07
CA LEU A 128 21.91 1.75 -11.19
C LEU A 128 22.68 1.85 -12.52
N GLU A 129 21.95 2.03 -13.63
CA GLU A 129 22.53 2.21 -14.96
C GLU A 129 23.43 3.46 -15.01
N SER A 130 22.97 4.59 -14.46
CA SER A 130 23.78 5.82 -14.37
C SER A 130 25.05 5.66 -13.53
N LEU A 131 25.02 4.75 -12.55
CA LEU A 131 26.16 4.40 -11.71
C LEU A 131 27.08 3.35 -12.35
N GLY A 132 26.77 2.88 -13.57
CA GLY A 132 27.53 1.87 -14.32
C GLY A 132 27.38 0.47 -13.74
N THR A 133 26.24 0.17 -13.09
CA THR A 133 25.95 -1.11 -12.45
C THR A 133 24.71 -1.72 -13.08
N ASN A 134 24.71 -3.03 -13.31
CA ASN A 134 23.53 -3.72 -13.81
C ASN A 134 22.48 -3.85 -12.71
N ALA A 135 21.22 -3.95 -13.12
CA ALA A 135 20.12 -4.23 -12.22
C ALA A 135 20.35 -5.58 -11.50
N SER A 136 20.17 -5.59 -10.17
CA SER A 136 20.26 -6.81 -9.36
C SER A 136 19.09 -7.76 -9.67
N GLU A 137 19.25 -9.05 -9.42
CA GLU A 137 18.14 -9.99 -9.57
C GLU A 137 16.95 -9.61 -8.66
N PRO A 138 15.70 -9.79 -9.13
CA PRO A 138 14.51 -9.64 -8.28
C PRO A 138 14.59 -10.52 -7.05
N GLN A 139 13.97 -10.10 -5.94
CA GLN A 139 13.84 -10.96 -4.78
C GLN A 139 12.90 -12.13 -5.10
N GLU A 140 13.34 -13.35 -4.80
CA GLU A 140 12.44 -14.50 -4.79
C GLU A 140 11.40 -14.35 -3.68
N VAL A 141 10.13 -14.46 -4.07
CA VAL A 141 8.99 -14.35 -3.17
C VAL A 141 8.20 -15.65 -3.20
N ASP A 142 8.03 -16.24 -2.02
CA ASP A 142 7.08 -17.33 -1.80
C ASP A 142 5.67 -16.75 -1.71
N THR A 143 4.83 -17.05 -2.70
CA THR A 143 3.43 -16.60 -2.75
C THR A 143 2.48 -17.47 -1.93
N ASN A 144 2.98 -18.57 -1.33
CA ASN A 144 2.19 -19.43 -0.46
C ASN A 144 2.04 -18.85 0.94
N ASP A 145 2.89 -17.91 1.37
CA ASP A 145 2.67 -17.17 2.63
C ASP A 145 1.70 -16.01 2.37
N PRO A 146 0.46 -16.00 2.90
CA PRO A 146 -0.50 -14.90 2.68
C PRO A 146 0.01 -13.52 3.12
N MET A 147 1.04 -13.47 3.98
CA MET A 147 1.68 -12.24 4.45
C MET A 147 2.82 -11.72 3.55
N TRP A 148 3.15 -12.43 2.46
CA TRP A 148 4.24 -12.03 1.54
C TRP A 148 4.09 -10.57 1.07
N ALA A 149 2.89 -10.15 0.68
CA ALA A 149 2.67 -8.81 0.11
C ALA A 149 2.79 -7.70 1.17
N PRO A 150 2.10 -7.77 2.33
CA PRO A 150 2.34 -6.84 3.43
C PRO A 150 3.81 -6.74 3.83
N GLU A 151 4.50 -7.88 3.91
CA GLU A 151 5.88 -7.95 4.37
C GLU A 151 6.85 -7.34 3.35
N LEU A 152 6.69 -7.60 2.06
CA LEU A 152 7.50 -6.94 1.02
C LEU A 152 7.27 -5.43 0.98
N ILE A 153 6.03 -4.97 1.15
CA ILE A 153 5.75 -3.53 1.22
C ILE A 153 6.39 -2.91 2.46
N ARG A 154 6.36 -3.59 3.60
CA ARG A 154 7.05 -3.16 4.81
C ARG A 154 8.56 -3.03 4.56
N GLN A 155 9.18 -4.04 3.95
CA GLN A 155 10.60 -4.02 3.62
C GLN A 155 10.95 -2.89 2.63
N LEU A 156 10.14 -2.69 1.61
CA LEU A 156 10.31 -1.61 0.63
C LEU A 156 10.23 -0.23 1.29
N LEU A 157 9.22 0.00 2.14
CA LEU A 157 9.06 1.26 2.87
C LEU A 157 10.21 1.48 3.85
N SER A 158 10.67 0.44 4.55
CA SER A 158 11.84 0.50 5.42
C SER A 158 13.09 0.90 4.62
N ALA A 159 13.35 0.27 3.48
CA ALA A 159 14.48 0.60 2.62
C ALA A 159 14.45 2.06 2.14
N ILE A 160 13.27 2.59 1.79
CA ILE A 160 13.09 4.01 1.44
C ILE A 160 13.44 4.89 2.65
N VAL A 161 12.88 4.58 3.83
CA VAL A 161 13.05 5.39 5.04
C VAL A 161 14.48 5.35 5.58
N ASP A 162 15.21 4.25 5.38
CA ASP A 162 16.61 4.11 5.80
C ASP A 162 17.56 4.87 4.87
N ALA A 163 17.18 5.09 3.61
CA ALA A 163 17.97 5.84 2.66
C ALA A 163 17.79 7.37 2.77
N ILE A 164 16.72 7.80 3.44
CA ILE A 164 16.46 9.20 3.75
C ILE A 164 17.54 9.65 4.78
N PRO A 165 18.39 10.64 4.48
CA PRO A 165 19.37 11.17 5.43
C PRO A 165 18.76 11.43 6.82
N PRO A 166 19.52 11.30 7.92
CA PRO A 166 18.98 11.49 9.27
C PRO A 166 18.34 12.87 9.51
N TYR A 167 18.80 13.91 8.79
CA TYR A 167 18.15 15.22 8.76
C TYR A 167 16.75 15.16 8.18
N SER A 168 16.53 14.34 7.16
CA SER A 168 15.23 14.15 6.53
C SER A 168 14.30 13.16 7.24
N ARG A 169 14.76 12.30 8.16
CA ARG A 169 13.83 11.56 9.04
C ARG A 169 13.18 12.51 10.05
N LYS A 170 13.97 13.42 10.64
CA LYS A 170 13.44 14.56 11.42
C LYS A 170 12.63 15.52 10.55
N ALA A 171 13.07 15.82 9.32
CA ALA A 171 12.31 16.67 8.41
C ALA A 171 11.02 16.01 7.93
N LEU A 172 10.94 14.68 7.78
CA LEU A 172 9.74 13.95 7.40
C LEU A 172 8.76 13.88 8.57
N VAL A 173 9.26 13.68 9.80
CA VAL A 173 8.47 13.81 11.02
C VAL A 173 7.97 15.25 11.17
N LEU A 174 8.83 16.25 10.94
CA LEU A 174 8.47 17.67 10.92
C LEU A 174 7.49 17.98 9.80
N TYR A 175 7.58 17.36 8.62
CA TYR A 175 6.68 17.58 7.49
C TYR A 175 5.33 16.92 7.72
N SER A 176 5.29 15.72 8.31
CA SER A 176 4.07 15.08 8.75
C SER A 176 3.42 15.83 9.92
N ALA A 177 4.22 16.34 10.85
CA ALA A 177 3.74 17.19 11.94
C ALA A 177 3.24 18.51 11.35
N TRP A 178 3.97 19.13 10.44
CA TRP A 178 3.60 20.37 9.76
C TRP A 178 2.31 20.20 8.96
N SER A 179 2.12 19.11 8.23
CA SER A 179 0.86 18.91 7.50
C SER A 179 -0.31 18.71 8.47
N ILE A 180 -0.12 18.01 9.60
CA ILE A 180 -1.12 17.88 10.66
C ILE A 180 -1.42 19.23 11.31
N THR A 181 -0.39 20.02 11.62
CA THR A 181 -0.50 21.35 12.23
C THR A 181 -1.12 22.34 11.25
N ALA A 182 -0.74 22.32 9.97
CA ALA A 182 -1.33 23.15 8.92
C ALA A 182 -2.79 22.77 8.67
N THR A 183 -3.13 21.49 8.65
CA THR A 183 -4.53 21.05 8.54
C THR A 183 -5.34 21.46 9.78
N LEU A 184 -4.74 21.42 10.98
CA LEU A 184 -5.36 21.92 12.20
C LEU A 184 -5.55 23.44 12.17
N LEU A 185 -4.55 24.18 11.71
CA LEU A 185 -4.58 25.63 11.56
C LEU A 185 -5.56 26.07 10.48
N GLU A 186 -5.66 25.38 9.35
CA GLU A 186 -6.68 25.60 8.32
C GLU A 186 -8.09 25.31 8.86
N LYS A 187 -8.23 24.30 9.72
CA LYS A 187 -9.49 23.94 10.36
C LYS A 187 -9.90 24.93 11.46
N ILE A 188 -8.94 25.61 12.07
CA ILE A 188 -9.14 26.74 13.00
C ILE A 188 -9.43 28.02 12.20
N ALA A 189 -8.72 28.28 11.12
CA ALA A 189 -8.90 29.44 10.24
C ALA A 189 -10.23 29.40 9.47
N GLY A 190 -10.76 28.21 9.15
CA GLY A 190 -12.05 28.03 8.48
C GLY A 190 -13.29 28.23 9.36
N LYS A 191 -13.12 28.60 10.64
CA LYS A 191 -14.21 28.99 11.56
C LYS A 191 -13.95 30.38 12.10
N ASP A 192 -14.58 31.39 11.49
CA ASP A 192 -14.76 32.77 11.99
C ASP A 192 -13.74 33.27 13.04
N GLU A 193 -12.52 33.36 12.55
CA GLU A 193 -11.57 34.49 12.53
C GLU A 193 -11.40 35.45 13.74
N ARG A 194 -10.10 35.64 14.03
CA ARG A 194 -9.42 36.69 14.82
C ARG A 194 -9.49 36.59 16.33
N ARG A 195 -10.63 36.30 16.93
CA ARG A 195 -10.77 36.38 18.40
C ARG A 195 -9.99 35.29 19.15
N GLU A 196 -10.01 34.05 18.65
CA GLU A 196 -9.27 32.94 19.27
C GLU A 196 -7.75 33.00 19.00
N LEU A 197 -7.31 33.63 17.91
CA LEU A 197 -5.89 33.76 17.58
C LEU A 197 -5.19 34.86 18.39
N GLU A 198 -5.90 35.93 18.74
CA GLU A 198 -5.46 36.95 19.70
C GLU A 198 -5.38 36.38 21.13
N GLU A 199 -6.37 35.57 21.56
CA GLU A 199 -6.35 34.89 22.87
C GLU A 199 -5.17 33.92 23.03
N LEU A 200 -4.67 33.36 21.92
CA LEU A 200 -3.52 32.46 21.88
C LEU A 200 -2.18 33.18 21.64
N GLY A 201 -2.17 34.51 21.44
CA GLY A 201 -0.97 35.30 21.20
C GLY A 201 -0.25 34.98 19.89
N LEU A 202 -0.97 34.48 18.87
CA LEU A 202 -0.42 34.01 17.59
C LEU A 202 -0.69 34.99 16.43
N GLU A 203 -0.88 36.26 16.76
CA GLU A 203 -1.25 37.35 15.83
C GLU A 203 -0.29 37.48 14.63
N GLU A 204 0.99 37.15 14.81
CA GLU A 204 2.01 37.23 13.76
C GLU A 204 1.76 36.26 12.58
N TYR A 205 1.01 35.18 12.78
CA TYR A 205 0.71 34.20 11.72
C TYR A 205 -0.32 34.69 10.70
N ILE A 206 -1.10 35.74 11.01
CA ILE A 206 -2.07 36.35 10.07
C ILE A 206 -1.33 36.94 8.85
N ARG A 207 -0.11 37.45 9.04
CA ARG A 207 0.71 38.00 7.94
C ARG A 207 1.23 36.95 6.97
N PHE A 208 1.28 35.68 7.35
CA PHE A 208 1.84 34.63 6.51
C PHE A 208 0.85 34.04 5.50
N PHE A 209 -0.47 34.24 5.73
CA PHE A 209 -1.54 33.71 4.89
C PHE A 209 -2.34 34.80 4.14
N GLY A 210 -2.05 36.08 4.37
CA GLY A 210 -2.61 37.19 3.60
C GLY A 210 -1.78 37.46 2.35
N ALA A 211 -2.36 37.20 1.17
CA ALA A 211 -1.87 37.78 -0.07
C ALA A 211 -2.28 39.26 -0.10
N ASP A 212 -1.41 40.11 0.45
CA ASP A 212 -0.91 41.39 -0.08
C ASP A 212 0.01 42.07 0.95
#